data_AF-A0AA87CSS0-F1
#
_entry.id   AF-A0AA87CSS0-F1
#
_cell.length_a   1.000
_cell.length_b   1.000
_cell.length_c   1.000
_cell.angle_alpha   90.00
_cell.angle_beta   90.00
_cell.angle_gamma   90.00
#
_symmetry.space_group_name_H-M   'P 1'
#
loop_
_entity.id
_entity.type
_entity.pdbx_description
1 polymer ?
#
loop_
_entity_poly.entity_id
_entity_poly.type
_entity_poly.pdbx_seq_one_letter_code
_entity_poly.pdbx_strand_id
1 'polypeptide(L)'
;MAKPDWGTLQQQFLAAHAESGISPKEWCEEQGLKYSTAKRYIKIANGGANSQKKSANKTANSQKKKCVKEPVRKSDIPTAQSREQDSAHDDENTFDVRNYGLNDSQVKFVNEYLIDLNRAAAYKRAGYKGEGNTAYVNATRMLRNAKVSRAIADALAERERRTEITQDAVLKMWWDIATADVNELTEYRRLCCRHCWGFGFNYQWRDAIEFGDAVIEARAKKKKIPNDNGGYGYDNSLDPNPDCPRCKGLGIGRAHFHDTRDLTGSARRLFAGVKEGKFGVEVITRNQDDALKMVAQHLGMVKNKTEITGADGGPIQSTGIDLSHLSFEQLMQLRAKSKQ
;
A
#
# COMPACT_ATOMS: atom_id res chain seq x y z
N MET A 1 19.63 -34.89 15.39
CA MET A 1 18.17 -35.12 15.45
C MET A 1 17.57 -34.64 14.13
N ALA A 2 16.92 -35.52 13.37
CA ALA A 2 16.27 -35.16 12.11
C ALA A 2 15.15 -34.16 12.39
N LYS A 3 15.01 -33.13 11.56
CA LYS A 3 13.91 -32.16 11.67
C LYS A 3 12.60 -32.88 11.36
N PRO A 4 11.55 -32.76 12.18
CA PRO A 4 10.24 -33.31 11.85
C PRO A 4 9.74 -32.71 10.53
N ASP A 5 9.24 -33.56 9.63
CA ASP A 5 8.60 -33.09 8.40
C ASP A 5 7.19 -32.57 8.71
N TRP A 6 7.12 -31.27 8.97
CA TRP A 6 5.89 -30.57 9.35
C TRP A 6 4.79 -30.64 8.28
N GLY A 7 5.14 -30.82 7.00
CA GLY A 7 4.15 -30.94 5.92
C GLY A 7 3.36 -32.24 6.02
N THR A 8 4.07 -33.35 6.24
CA THR A 8 3.46 -34.68 6.42
C THR A 8 2.62 -34.74 7.71
N LEU A 9 3.12 -34.14 8.80
CA LEU A 9 2.39 -34.09 10.08
C LEU A 9 1.09 -33.28 9.99
N GLN A 10 1.07 -32.18 9.23
CA GLN A 10 -0.15 -31.40 8.99
C GLN A 10 -1.21 -32.21 8.22
N GLN A 11 -0.81 -33.04 7.26
CA GLN A 11 -1.75 -33.89 6.51
C GLN A 11 -2.32 -35.01 7.39
N GLN A 12 -1.49 -35.64 8.22
CA GLN A 12 -1.93 -36.65 9.18
C GLN A 12 -2.89 -36.07 10.23
N PHE A 13 -2.61 -34.85 10.71
CA PHE A 13 -3.52 -34.14 11.60
C PHE A 13 -4.87 -33.85 10.93
N LEU A 14 -4.87 -33.34 9.68
CA LEU A 14 -6.11 -33.05 8.97
C LEU A 14 -6.96 -34.30 8.72
N ALA A 15 -6.33 -35.45 8.42
CA ALA A 15 -7.01 -36.72 8.28
C ALA A 15 -7.63 -37.18 9.61
N ALA A 16 -6.85 -37.18 10.70
CA ALA A 16 -7.33 -37.55 12.03
C ALA A 16 -8.45 -36.61 12.53
N HIS A 17 -8.31 -35.30 12.33
CA HIS A 17 -9.33 -34.32 12.70
C HIS A 17 -10.62 -34.48 11.87
N ALA A 18 -10.53 -34.90 10.60
CA ALA A 18 -11.72 -35.17 9.78
C ALA A 18 -12.48 -36.43 10.25
N GLU A 19 -11.78 -37.42 10.78
CA GLU A 19 -12.37 -38.70 11.22
C GLU A 19 -12.86 -38.66 12.67
N SER A 20 -12.06 -38.12 13.60
CA SER A 20 -12.33 -38.18 15.05
C SER A 20 -12.63 -36.83 15.69
N GLY A 21 -12.42 -35.72 14.98
CA GLY A 21 -12.59 -34.37 15.53
C GLY A 21 -11.56 -34.00 16.62
N ILE A 22 -10.44 -34.73 16.70
CA ILE A 22 -9.39 -34.53 17.72
C ILE A 22 -8.78 -33.14 17.66
N SER A 23 -8.56 -32.52 18.82
CA SER A 23 -7.97 -31.18 18.88
C SER A 23 -6.47 -31.19 18.50
N PRO A 24 -5.91 -30.08 17.96
CA PRO A 24 -4.48 -29.99 17.63
C PRO A 24 -3.55 -30.27 18.81
N LYS A 25 -4.01 -30.03 20.04
CA LYS A 25 -3.22 -30.23 21.26
C LYS A 25 -3.13 -31.71 21.60
N GLU A 26 -4.28 -32.39 21.64
CA GLU A 26 -4.36 -33.83 21.91
C GLU A 26 -3.63 -34.65 20.85
N TRP A 27 -3.78 -34.29 19.58
CA TRP A 27 -3.06 -34.95 18.48
C TRP A 27 -1.54 -34.78 18.60
N CYS A 28 -1.04 -33.60 19.01
CA CYS A 28 0.40 -33.42 19.23
C CYS A 28 0.91 -34.26 20.40
N GLU A 29 0.12 -34.41 21.46
CA GLU A 29 0.47 -35.21 22.63
C GLU A 29 0.53 -36.72 22.29
N GLU A 30 -0.39 -37.22 21.46
CA GLU A 30 -0.38 -38.59 20.93
C GLU A 30 0.83 -38.87 20.03
N GLN A 31 1.24 -37.90 19.21
CA GLN A 31 2.40 -38.02 18.33
C GLN A 31 3.75 -37.76 19.04
N GLY A 32 3.74 -37.55 20.36
CA GLY A 32 4.95 -37.27 21.15
C GLY A 32 5.62 -35.93 20.80
N LEU A 33 4.86 -35.00 20.21
CA LEU A 33 5.34 -33.69 19.79
C LEU A 33 5.03 -32.62 20.84
N LYS A 34 6.02 -31.77 21.14
CA LYS A 34 5.79 -30.63 22.02
C LYS A 34 4.86 -29.61 21.35
N TYR A 35 3.63 -29.50 21.86
CA TYR A 35 2.59 -28.62 21.31
C TYR A 35 3.03 -27.17 21.09
N SER A 36 3.88 -26.61 21.97
CA SER A 36 4.39 -25.24 21.85
C SER A 36 5.17 -24.97 20.56
N THR A 37 5.81 -26.00 20.00
CA THR A 37 6.54 -25.95 18.73
C THR A 37 5.62 -26.28 17.56
N ALA A 38 4.75 -27.27 17.72
CA ALA A 38 3.85 -27.75 16.68
C ALA A 38 2.74 -26.76 16.30
N LYS A 39 2.26 -25.94 17.25
CA LYS A 39 1.16 -24.97 17.03
C LYS A 39 1.35 -23.96 15.89
N ARG A 40 2.58 -23.75 15.41
CA ARG A 40 2.86 -22.87 14.25
C ARG A 40 2.57 -23.55 12.91
N TYR A 41 2.71 -24.88 12.87
CA TYR A 41 2.65 -25.70 11.67
C TYR A 41 1.36 -26.51 11.59
N ILE A 42 0.81 -26.91 12.74
CA ILE A 42 -0.40 -27.73 12.83
C ILE A 42 -1.62 -26.85 13.05
N LYS A 43 -2.50 -26.75 12.04
CA LYS A 43 -3.66 -25.85 12.06
C LYS A 43 -4.91 -26.55 11.54
N ILE A 44 -6.03 -26.39 12.24
CA ILE A 44 -7.35 -26.68 11.69
C ILE A 44 -7.56 -25.71 10.52
N ALA A 45 -8.07 -26.22 9.40
CA ALA A 45 -8.38 -25.42 8.22
C ALA A 45 -9.57 -24.46 8.51
N ASN A 46 -9.34 -23.44 9.33
CA ASN A 46 -10.16 -22.24 9.41
C ASN A 46 -9.44 -21.16 8.61
N GLY A 47 -10.09 -20.68 7.56
CA GLY A 47 -9.52 -19.77 6.58
C GLY A 47 -8.89 -18.52 7.20
N GLY A 48 -7.68 -18.20 6.73
CA GLY A 48 -7.04 -16.90 6.91
C GLY A 48 -5.66 -16.95 7.56
N ALA A 49 -4.60 -17.06 6.73
CA ALA A 49 -3.37 -16.25 6.82
C ALA A 49 -2.27 -16.81 5.89
N ASN A 50 -2.23 -16.22 4.70
CA ASN A 50 -1.09 -15.89 3.83
C ASN A 50 0.28 -16.53 4.13
N SER A 51 0.79 -17.36 3.19
CA SER A 51 2.17 -17.26 2.68
C SER A 51 2.35 -18.22 1.50
N GLN A 52 2.50 -17.69 0.28
CA GLN A 52 3.56 -18.07 -0.66
C GLN A 52 3.43 -17.35 -2.01
N LYS A 53 4.53 -16.70 -2.40
CA LYS A 53 4.88 -16.37 -3.80
C LYS A 53 4.80 -17.62 -4.67
N LYS A 54 4.23 -17.49 -5.88
CA LYS A 54 4.72 -18.04 -7.17
C LYS A 54 3.75 -17.58 -8.28
N SER A 55 4.21 -16.70 -9.16
CA SER A 55 4.76 -16.98 -10.50
C SER A 55 3.67 -17.23 -11.55
N ALA A 56 3.81 -16.49 -12.66
CA ALA A 56 2.90 -16.40 -13.78
C ALA A 56 2.41 -17.75 -14.33
N ASN A 57 1.16 -17.75 -14.82
CA ASN A 57 0.87 -18.35 -16.11
C ASN A 57 -0.30 -17.64 -16.80
N LYS A 58 -0.06 -17.29 -18.07
CA LYS A 58 -1.06 -16.92 -19.06
C LYS A 58 -2.07 -18.07 -19.20
N THR A 59 -3.34 -17.74 -19.37
CA THR A 59 -4.16 -18.27 -20.47
C THR A 59 -5.35 -17.36 -20.66
N ALA A 60 -5.49 -16.88 -21.89
CA ALA A 60 -6.65 -16.17 -22.37
C ALA A 60 -7.83 -17.15 -22.51
N ASN A 61 -9.05 -16.70 -22.21
CA ASN A 61 -10.15 -17.06 -23.09
C ASN A 61 -11.22 -15.97 -23.12
N SER A 62 -11.45 -15.50 -24.34
CA SER A 62 -12.44 -14.52 -24.73
C SER A 62 -13.84 -15.12 -24.62
N GLN A 63 -14.83 -14.35 -24.20
CA GLN A 63 -16.15 -14.47 -24.81
C GLN A 63 -16.89 -13.13 -24.84
N LYS A 64 -17.21 -12.78 -26.08
CA LYS A 64 -17.73 -11.54 -26.63
C LYS A 64 -19.26 -11.52 -26.44
N LYS A 65 -19.82 -10.46 -25.84
CA LYS A 65 -21.24 -10.10 -26.03
C LYS A 65 -21.36 -8.59 -26.24
N LYS A 66 -22.22 -8.22 -27.19
CA LYS A 66 -22.19 -6.98 -27.99
C LYS A 66 -23.42 -6.11 -27.66
N CYS A 67 -23.21 -4.79 -27.73
CA CYS A 67 -24.19 -3.69 -27.94
C CYS A 67 -25.03 -3.28 -26.70
N VAL A 68 -25.34 -2.00 -26.41
CA VAL A 68 -25.55 -0.79 -27.25
C VAL A 68 -25.10 0.49 -26.48
N LYS A 69 -24.80 1.56 -27.23
CA LYS A 69 -24.22 2.86 -26.84
C LYS A 69 -25.28 3.93 -26.49
N GLU A 70 -24.93 4.89 -25.60
CA GLU A 70 -25.03 6.38 -25.74
C GLU A 70 -25.05 7.10 -24.35
N PRO A 71 -24.75 8.42 -24.24
CA PRO A 71 -23.41 9.02 -24.34
C PRO A 71 -22.99 9.76 -23.05
N VAL A 72 -21.70 9.74 -22.70
CA VAL A 72 -21.13 10.50 -21.58
C VAL A 72 -20.56 11.83 -22.06
N ARG A 73 -20.83 12.89 -21.29
CA ARG A 73 -20.41 14.28 -21.53
C ARG A 73 -18.90 14.46 -21.33
N LYS A 74 -18.35 15.37 -22.14
CA LYS A 74 -16.94 15.73 -22.29
C LYS A 74 -16.35 16.26 -20.98
N SER A 75 -15.20 15.73 -20.57
CA SER A 75 -14.22 16.44 -19.75
C SER A 75 -13.02 16.80 -20.62
N ASP A 76 -12.58 18.04 -20.50
CA ASP A 76 -11.68 18.72 -21.41
C ASP A 76 -10.26 18.15 -21.39
N ILE A 77 -9.82 17.66 -22.55
CA ILE A 77 -8.41 17.51 -22.91
C ILE A 77 -8.24 18.28 -24.23
N PRO A 78 -7.39 19.33 -24.29
CA PRO A 78 -7.14 20.04 -25.54
C PRO A 78 -6.53 19.09 -26.57
N THR A 79 -7.28 18.83 -27.64
CA THR A 79 -6.84 18.13 -28.83
C THR A 79 -5.96 19.06 -29.67
N ALA A 80 -4.73 18.66 -29.95
CA ALA A 80 -3.90 19.26 -31.00
C ALA A 80 -3.50 18.20 -32.03
N GLN A 81 -4.32 18.14 -33.09
CA GLN A 81 -4.00 17.82 -34.49
C GLN A 81 -3.09 16.61 -34.77
N SER A 82 -3.73 15.45 -34.98
CA SER A 82 -3.18 14.35 -35.79
C SER A 82 -3.27 14.72 -37.27
N ARG A 83 -2.13 15.01 -37.90
CA ARG A 83 -1.96 14.94 -39.35
C ARG A 83 -1.40 13.55 -39.67
N GLU A 84 -2.20 12.73 -40.32
CA GLU A 84 -1.71 11.51 -40.96
C GLU A 84 -0.91 11.91 -42.21
N GLN A 85 0.37 11.55 -42.23
CA GLN A 85 1.14 11.36 -43.47
C GLN A 85 2.01 10.12 -43.31
N ASP A 86 1.73 9.15 -44.18
CA ASP A 86 2.61 8.05 -44.54
C ASP A 86 3.98 8.55 -45.01
N SER A 87 4.92 7.59 -45.01
CA SER A 87 6.21 7.53 -45.72
C SER A 87 7.48 7.77 -44.88
N ALA A 88 8.28 6.70 -44.88
CA ALA A 88 9.65 6.58 -44.39
C ALA A 88 10.49 7.86 -44.54
N HIS A 89 10.86 8.45 -43.42
CA HIS A 89 12.03 9.32 -43.28
C HIS A 89 12.61 9.19 -41.86
N ASP A 90 13.78 8.58 -41.80
CA ASP A 90 14.88 8.80 -40.84
C ASP A 90 14.56 8.78 -39.33
N ASP A 91 14.77 7.60 -38.73
CA ASP A 91 14.90 7.34 -37.29
C ASP A 91 16.21 7.94 -36.71
N GLU A 92 16.53 9.17 -37.08
CA GLU A 92 17.72 9.95 -36.70
C GLU A 92 17.53 10.58 -35.30
N ASN A 93 17.04 9.84 -34.31
CA ASN A 93 17.36 10.13 -32.89
C ASN A 93 16.99 9.01 -31.91
N THR A 94 17.20 7.73 -32.25
CA THR A 94 17.24 6.69 -31.22
C THR A 94 18.46 6.96 -30.34
N PHE A 95 18.25 7.41 -29.10
CA PHE A 95 19.32 7.66 -28.13
C PHE A 95 20.20 6.40 -27.97
N ASP A 96 21.42 6.44 -28.49
CA ASP A 96 22.43 5.39 -28.34
C ASP A 96 23.59 5.86 -27.45
N VAL A 97 23.80 5.16 -26.34
CA VAL A 97 24.90 5.36 -25.39
C VAL A 97 26.27 5.23 -26.06
N ARG A 98 26.37 4.54 -27.20
CA ARG A 98 27.62 4.36 -27.95
C ARG A 98 28.12 5.64 -28.62
N ASN A 99 27.24 6.62 -28.86
CA ASN A 99 27.59 7.89 -29.51
C ASN A 99 28.55 8.77 -28.69
N TYR A 100 28.77 8.43 -27.42
CA TYR A 100 29.66 9.15 -26.50
C TYR A 100 31.14 8.73 -26.60
N GLY A 101 31.50 7.86 -27.55
CA GLY A 101 32.86 7.37 -27.73
C GLY A 101 33.36 6.59 -26.50
N LEU A 102 32.47 5.75 -25.96
CA LEU A 102 32.70 4.88 -24.82
C LEU A 102 33.16 3.50 -25.27
N ASN A 103 33.97 2.82 -24.44
CA ASN A 103 34.30 1.42 -24.70
C ASN A 103 33.14 0.49 -24.33
N ASP A 104 33.15 -0.76 -24.82
CA ASP A 104 32.07 -1.72 -24.58
C ASP A 104 31.80 -1.99 -23.09
N SER A 105 32.83 -2.01 -22.26
CA SER A 105 32.69 -2.19 -20.81
C SER A 105 32.06 -0.95 -20.13
N GLN A 106 32.34 0.26 -20.62
CA GLN A 106 31.74 1.51 -20.17
C GLN A 106 30.28 1.62 -20.62
N VAL A 107 29.96 1.20 -21.85
CA VAL A 107 28.58 1.13 -22.33
C VAL A 107 27.78 0.16 -21.48
N LYS A 108 28.32 -1.04 -21.20
CA LYS A 108 27.71 -2.00 -20.26
C LYS A 108 27.53 -1.37 -18.88
N PHE A 109 28.52 -0.66 -18.36
CA PHE A 109 28.42 0.04 -17.08
C PHE A 109 27.29 1.06 -17.05
N VAL A 110 27.17 1.92 -18.08
CA VAL A 110 26.09 2.91 -18.18
C VAL A 110 24.73 2.22 -18.22
N ASN A 111 24.56 1.22 -19.08
CA ASN A 111 23.30 0.48 -19.20
C ASN A 111 22.91 -0.19 -17.88
N GLU A 112 23.86 -0.84 -17.21
CA GLU A 112 23.64 -1.48 -15.91
C GLU A 112 23.35 -0.49 -14.79
N TYR A 113 23.93 0.72 -14.86
CA TYR A 113 23.70 1.79 -13.91
C TYR A 113 22.29 2.38 -14.04
N LEU A 114 21.76 2.50 -15.27
CA LEU A 114 20.42 3.05 -15.50
C LEU A 114 19.28 2.15 -14.99
N ILE A 115 19.57 0.89 -14.67
CA ILE A 115 18.60 -0.07 -14.11
C ILE A 115 18.27 0.25 -12.65
N ASP A 116 19.29 0.42 -11.80
CA ASP A 116 19.13 0.53 -10.33
C ASP A 116 19.82 1.75 -9.70
N LEU A 117 20.48 2.59 -10.51
CA LEU A 117 21.30 3.74 -10.08
C LEU A 117 22.37 3.37 -9.04
N ASN A 118 22.76 2.10 -8.99
CA ASN A 118 23.73 1.58 -8.04
C ASN A 118 25.08 1.38 -8.72
N ARG A 119 26.01 2.31 -8.45
CA ARG A 119 27.35 2.32 -9.06
C ARG A 119 28.15 1.04 -8.82
N ALA A 120 28.16 0.52 -7.59
CA ALA A 120 28.97 -0.64 -7.25
C ALA A 120 28.40 -1.93 -7.85
N ALA A 121 27.07 -2.04 -7.92
CA ALA A 121 26.40 -3.16 -8.56
C ALA A 121 26.57 -3.12 -10.08
N ALA A 122 26.40 -1.95 -10.70
CA ALA A 122 26.61 -1.74 -12.13
C ALA A 122 28.04 -2.08 -12.57
N TYR A 123 29.05 -1.68 -11.79
CA TYR A 123 30.46 -2.00 -12.06
C TYR A 123 30.74 -3.50 -12.10
N LYS A 124 30.14 -4.26 -11.18
CA LYS A 124 30.26 -5.72 -11.17
C LYS A 124 29.55 -6.38 -12.35
N ARG A 125 28.30 -5.97 -12.64
CA ARG A 125 27.50 -6.51 -13.76
C ARG A 125 28.13 -6.21 -15.12
N ALA A 126 28.81 -5.06 -15.24
CA ALA A 126 29.55 -4.69 -16.44
C ALA A 126 30.83 -5.53 -16.68
N GLY A 127 31.20 -6.42 -15.75
CA GLY A 127 32.32 -7.36 -15.91
C GLY A 127 33.67 -6.85 -15.42
N TYR A 128 33.71 -5.76 -14.65
CA TYR A 128 34.97 -5.27 -14.08
C TYR A 128 35.42 -6.09 -12.87
N LYS A 129 36.74 -6.30 -12.76
CA LYS A 129 37.36 -7.00 -11.62
C LYS A 129 37.42 -6.09 -10.40
N GLY A 130 36.98 -6.59 -9.25
CA GLY A 130 37.02 -5.89 -7.97
C GLY A 130 35.86 -6.30 -7.07
N GLU A 131 36.17 -6.60 -5.82
CA GLU A 131 35.17 -6.95 -4.80
C GLU A 131 35.09 -5.90 -3.70
N GLY A 132 33.97 -5.88 -2.98
CA GLY A 132 33.74 -4.98 -1.85
C GLY A 132 34.08 -3.51 -2.14
N ASN A 133 34.95 -2.95 -1.31
CA ASN A 133 35.34 -1.54 -1.35
C ASN A 133 36.08 -1.16 -2.65
N THR A 134 36.86 -2.07 -3.23
CA THR A 134 37.60 -1.83 -4.47
C THR A 134 36.66 -1.60 -5.65
N ALA A 135 35.53 -2.31 -5.73
CA ALA A 135 34.51 -2.06 -6.74
C ALA A 135 33.86 -0.68 -6.56
N TYR A 136 33.58 -0.29 -5.32
CA TYR A 136 32.94 0.98 -5.00
C TYR A 136 33.82 2.19 -5.40
N VAL A 137 35.10 2.16 -5.05
CA VAL A 137 36.04 3.25 -5.37
C VAL A 137 36.21 3.39 -6.88
N ASN A 138 36.41 2.28 -7.59
CA ASN A 138 36.56 2.30 -9.05
C ASN A 138 35.26 2.71 -9.78
N ALA A 139 34.09 2.25 -9.31
CA ALA A 139 32.81 2.69 -9.85
C ALA A 139 32.58 4.19 -9.64
N THR A 140 33.02 4.73 -8.50
CA THR A 140 32.96 6.18 -8.23
C THR A 140 33.88 6.95 -9.17
N ARG A 141 35.09 6.43 -9.45
CA ARG A 141 35.99 7.00 -10.46
C ARG A 141 35.39 6.94 -11.87
N MET A 142 34.68 5.86 -12.20
CA MET A 142 33.99 5.69 -13.49
C MET A 142 32.91 6.76 -13.69
N LEU A 143 32.11 7.05 -12.66
CA LEU A 143 31.12 8.13 -12.69
C LEU A 143 31.72 9.53 -12.83
N ARG A 144 32.96 9.75 -12.38
CA ARG A 144 33.67 11.03 -12.57
C ARG A 144 34.24 11.19 -13.98
N ASN A 145 34.25 10.15 -14.81
CA ASN A 145 34.68 10.27 -16.20
C ASN A 145 33.64 11.11 -16.97
N ALA A 146 34.07 12.21 -17.58
CA ALA A 146 33.19 13.17 -18.22
C ALA A 146 32.29 12.55 -19.31
N LYS A 147 32.81 11.61 -20.11
CA LYS A 147 32.04 10.96 -21.18
C LYS A 147 30.96 10.04 -20.60
N VAL A 148 31.32 9.24 -19.60
CA VAL A 148 30.38 8.34 -18.92
C VAL A 148 29.31 9.13 -18.18
N SER A 149 29.70 10.18 -17.47
CA SER A 149 28.77 11.06 -16.74
C SER A 149 27.78 11.73 -17.69
N ARG A 150 28.26 12.24 -18.83
CA ARG A 150 27.40 12.86 -19.85
C ARG A 150 26.43 11.85 -20.47
N ALA A 151 26.90 10.64 -20.81
CA ALA A 151 26.05 9.58 -21.34
C ALA A 151 24.94 9.18 -20.36
N ILE A 152 25.25 9.10 -19.06
CA ILE A 152 24.26 8.82 -18.01
C ILE A 152 23.26 9.97 -17.89
N ALA A 153 23.73 11.22 -17.87
CA ALA A 153 22.86 12.38 -17.74
C ALA A 153 21.86 12.48 -18.90
N ASP A 154 22.34 12.34 -20.14
CA ASP A 154 21.50 12.40 -21.32
C ASP A 154 20.55 11.19 -21.40
N ALA A 155 20.99 9.99 -20.97
CA ALA A 155 20.12 8.81 -20.90
C ALA A 155 19.00 8.95 -19.86
N LEU A 156 19.29 9.61 -18.73
CA LEU A 156 18.29 9.92 -17.71
C LEU A 156 17.30 10.96 -18.23
N ALA A 157 17.77 12.01 -18.91
CA ALA A 157 16.92 13.00 -19.54
C ALA A 157 16.02 12.39 -20.62
N GLU A 158 16.54 11.47 -21.42
CA GLU A 158 15.74 10.76 -22.43
C GLU A 158 14.73 9.81 -21.80
N ARG A 159 15.10 9.12 -20.71
CA ARG A 159 14.14 8.33 -19.92
C ARG A 159 13.04 9.21 -19.34
N GLU A 160 13.37 10.40 -18.84
CA GLU A 160 12.41 11.38 -18.34
C GLU A 160 11.46 11.84 -19.44
N ARG A 161 11.97 12.21 -20.63
CA ARG A 161 11.14 12.55 -21.80
C ARG A 161 10.23 11.42 -22.24
N ARG A 162 10.76 10.20 -22.36
CA ARG A 162 9.98 9.03 -22.80
C ARG A 162 8.91 8.63 -21.80
N THR A 163 9.16 8.81 -20.50
CA THR A 163 8.20 8.39 -19.45
C THR A 163 7.27 9.51 -19.03
N GLU A 164 7.60 10.78 -19.31
CA GLU A 164 6.90 11.98 -18.86
C GLU A 164 6.72 12.05 -17.32
N ILE A 165 7.48 11.24 -16.57
CA ILE A 165 7.43 11.18 -15.11
C ILE A 165 8.65 11.91 -14.57
N THR A 166 8.45 13.19 -14.22
CA THR A 166 9.47 14.00 -13.56
C THR A 166 9.46 13.76 -12.04
N GLN A 167 10.56 14.10 -11.38
CA GLN A 167 10.65 14.06 -9.92
C GLN A 167 9.58 14.96 -9.26
N ASP A 168 9.35 16.14 -9.83
CA ASP A 168 8.32 17.07 -9.40
C ASP A 168 6.91 16.50 -9.59
N ALA A 169 6.65 15.75 -10.66
CA ALA A 169 5.37 15.09 -10.89
C ALA A 169 5.10 14.02 -9.82
N VAL A 170 6.10 13.22 -9.46
CA VAL A 170 5.98 12.22 -8.38
C VAL A 170 5.78 12.91 -7.03
N LEU A 171 6.54 13.97 -6.75
CA LEU A 171 6.40 14.74 -5.53
C LEU A 171 5.00 15.35 -5.39
N LYS A 172 4.47 15.91 -6.49
CA LYS A 172 3.10 16.42 -6.55
C LYS A 172 2.08 15.31 -6.29
N MET A 173 2.28 14.11 -6.83
CA MET A 173 1.38 12.99 -6.55
C MET A 173 1.39 12.58 -5.07
N TRP A 174 2.55 12.54 -4.43
CA TRP A 174 2.63 12.28 -2.98
C TRP A 174 2.01 13.39 -2.17
N TRP A 175 2.22 14.65 -2.55
CA TRP A 175 1.58 15.79 -1.91
C TRP A 175 0.05 15.74 -2.03
N ASP A 176 -0.47 15.53 -3.25
CA ASP A 176 -1.90 15.37 -3.51
C ASP A 176 -2.53 14.26 -2.64
N ILE A 177 -1.83 13.13 -2.43
CA ILE A 177 -2.31 12.06 -1.52
C ILE A 177 -2.23 12.50 -0.07
N ALA A 178 -1.10 13.06 0.36
CA ALA A 178 -0.86 13.44 1.75
C ALA A 178 -1.89 14.46 2.24
N THR A 179 -2.27 15.42 1.39
CA THR A 179 -3.18 16.52 1.75
C THR A 179 -4.61 16.34 1.26
N ALA A 180 -4.97 15.18 0.73
CA ALA A 180 -6.34 14.91 0.29
C ALA A 180 -7.33 14.96 1.48
N ASP A 181 -8.48 15.60 1.28
CA ASP A 181 -9.57 15.58 2.25
C ASP A 181 -10.31 14.24 2.19
N VAL A 182 -10.36 13.55 3.32
CA VAL A 182 -11.04 12.26 3.46
C VAL A 182 -12.57 12.43 3.39
N ASN A 183 -13.09 13.60 3.74
CA ASN A 183 -14.53 13.89 3.68
C ASN A 183 -15.06 13.90 2.24
N GLU A 184 -14.22 14.12 1.23
CA GLU A 184 -14.61 13.96 -0.18
C GLU A 184 -14.90 12.50 -0.56
N LEU A 185 -14.44 11.53 0.24
CA LEU A 185 -14.72 10.11 0.05
C LEU A 185 -15.85 9.63 0.96
N THR A 186 -15.72 9.93 2.25
CA THR A 186 -16.61 9.42 3.28
C THR A 186 -16.84 10.42 4.38
N GLU A 187 -18.09 10.60 4.79
CA GLU A 187 -18.46 11.52 5.87
C GLU A 187 -19.29 10.79 6.92
N TYR A 188 -19.18 11.26 8.17
CA TYR A 188 -20.14 10.89 9.21
C TYR A 188 -21.15 12.02 9.39
N ARG A 189 -22.34 11.86 8.82
CA ARG A 189 -23.41 12.87 8.85
C ARG A 189 -24.34 12.65 10.03
N ARG A 190 -24.74 13.72 10.71
CA ARG A 190 -25.78 13.71 11.74
C ARG A 190 -27.08 14.22 11.12
N LEU A 191 -28.02 13.32 10.89
CA LEU A 191 -29.23 13.62 10.12
C LEU A 191 -30.48 13.45 10.98
N CYS A 192 -31.62 13.96 10.49
CA CYS A 192 -32.86 13.95 11.24
C CYS A 192 -33.32 12.52 11.64
N CYS A 193 -33.89 12.41 12.84
CA CYS A 193 -34.56 11.18 13.26
C CYS A 193 -35.97 11.13 12.67
N ARG A 194 -36.59 9.95 12.70
CA ARG A 194 -37.98 9.72 12.24
C ARG A 194 -39.06 10.58 12.92
N HIS A 195 -38.72 11.37 13.92
CA HIS A 195 -39.65 12.20 14.68
C HIS A 195 -39.31 13.69 14.61
N CYS A 196 -38.18 14.08 13.98
CA CYS A 196 -37.71 15.46 13.99
C CYS A 196 -38.72 16.43 13.37
N TRP A 197 -39.29 16.03 12.24
CA TRP A 197 -40.13 16.89 11.40
C TRP A 197 -41.57 16.37 11.29
N GLY A 198 -41.93 15.35 12.07
CA GLY A 198 -43.30 14.85 12.12
C GLY A 198 -44.21 15.77 12.95
N PHE A 199 -45.49 15.84 12.61
CA PHE A 199 -46.45 16.67 13.34
C PHE A 199 -46.49 16.30 14.83
N GLY A 200 -46.27 17.29 15.70
CA GLY A 200 -46.17 17.07 17.15
C GLY A 200 -45.04 16.11 17.58
N PHE A 201 -43.98 16.00 16.76
CA PHE A 201 -42.88 15.03 16.95
C PHE A 201 -43.32 13.56 16.99
N ASN A 202 -44.44 13.24 16.34
CA ASN A 202 -44.84 11.85 16.09
C ASN A 202 -43.98 11.22 14.98
N TYR A 203 -44.04 9.89 14.87
CA TYR A 203 -43.28 9.15 13.87
C TYR A 203 -43.73 9.54 12.45
N GLN A 204 -42.79 10.03 11.65
CA GLN A 204 -42.99 10.45 10.27
C GLN A 204 -42.65 9.29 9.32
N TRP A 205 -43.62 8.99 8.46
CA TRP A 205 -43.49 7.99 7.40
C TRP A 205 -42.88 8.64 6.16
N ARG A 206 -42.16 7.88 5.33
CA ARG A 206 -41.61 8.37 4.06
C ARG A 206 -42.74 8.68 3.09
N ASP A 207 -43.66 7.75 2.97
CA ASP A 207 -44.78 7.78 2.03
C ASP A 207 -45.94 6.92 2.55
N ALA A 208 -47.08 6.97 1.87
CA ALA A 208 -48.26 6.18 2.23
C ALA A 208 -48.03 4.66 2.06
N ILE A 209 -47.07 4.25 1.23
CA ILE A 209 -46.73 2.85 0.97
C ILE A 209 -46.03 2.26 2.19
N GLU A 210 -45.01 2.94 2.73
CA GLU A 210 -44.30 2.51 3.95
C GLU A 210 -45.27 2.33 5.13
N PHE A 211 -46.22 3.25 5.29
CA PHE A 211 -47.25 3.13 6.32
C PHE A 211 -48.17 1.94 6.07
N GLY A 212 -48.67 1.77 4.85
CA GLY A 212 -49.51 0.64 4.46
C GLY A 212 -48.84 -0.70 4.72
N ASP A 213 -47.57 -0.85 4.31
CA ASP A 213 -46.76 -2.04 4.55
C ASP A 213 -46.60 -2.33 6.05
N ALA A 214 -46.33 -1.29 6.85
CA ALA A 214 -46.22 -1.43 8.30
C ALA A 214 -47.54 -1.84 8.96
N VAL A 215 -48.69 -1.37 8.46
CA VAL A 215 -50.02 -1.79 8.91
C VAL A 215 -50.28 -3.26 8.57
N ILE A 216 -49.96 -3.69 7.34
CA ILE A 216 -50.10 -5.09 6.91
C ILE A 216 -49.23 -5.98 7.78
N GLU A 217 -47.97 -5.61 8.00
CA GLU A 217 -47.04 -6.36 8.84
C GLU A 217 -47.53 -6.44 10.29
N ALA A 218 -48.03 -5.32 10.85
CA ALA A 218 -48.57 -5.29 12.20
C ALA A 218 -49.79 -6.22 12.34
N ARG A 219 -50.70 -6.22 11.35
CA ARG A 219 -51.85 -7.14 11.32
C ARG A 219 -51.40 -8.60 11.25
N ALA A 220 -50.47 -8.93 10.35
CA ALA A 220 -49.93 -10.28 10.20
C ALA A 220 -49.28 -10.78 11.51
N LYS A 221 -48.57 -9.90 12.21
CA LYS A 221 -47.92 -10.19 13.49
C LYS A 221 -48.84 -10.02 14.70
N LYS A 222 -50.13 -9.70 14.50
CA LYS A 222 -51.11 -9.38 15.56
C LYS A 222 -50.61 -8.34 16.56
N LYS A 223 -49.82 -7.37 16.09
CA LYS A 223 -49.29 -6.25 16.87
C LYS A 223 -50.22 -5.05 16.78
N LYS A 224 -50.01 -4.09 17.68
CA LYS A 224 -50.69 -2.79 17.64
C LYS A 224 -50.46 -2.14 16.27
N ILE A 225 -51.54 -1.74 15.63
CA ILE A 225 -51.51 -1.05 14.33
C ILE A 225 -50.83 0.32 14.54
N PRO A 226 -49.80 0.66 13.76
CA PRO A 226 -49.18 1.98 13.78
C PRO A 226 -50.17 3.08 13.40
N ASN A 227 -49.97 4.30 13.91
CA ASN A 227 -50.70 5.49 13.45
C ASN A 227 -49.85 6.33 12.50
N ASP A 228 -50.50 7.23 11.78
CA ASP A 228 -49.94 8.16 10.82
C ASP A 228 -49.91 9.61 11.32
N ASN A 229 -50.09 9.83 12.64
CA ASN A 229 -50.19 11.16 13.24
C ASN A 229 -48.98 12.07 12.96
N GLY A 230 -47.81 11.49 12.71
CA GLY A 230 -46.59 12.25 12.35
C GLY A 230 -46.53 12.68 10.88
N GLY A 231 -47.48 12.25 10.05
CA GLY A 231 -47.55 12.57 8.64
C GLY A 231 -46.56 11.78 7.77
N TYR A 232 -46.53 12.15 6.49
CA TYR A 232 -45.69 11.57 5.44
C TYR A 232 -44.56 12.53 5.03
N GLY A 233 -43.67 12.10 4.14
CA GLY A 233 -42.57 12.93 3.62
C GLY A 233 -41.31 12.93 4.47
N TYR A 234 -41.05 11.86 5.23
CA TYR A 234 -39.77 11.70 5.93
C TYR A 234 -38.60 11.67 4.94
N ASP A 235 -37.77 12.71 4.99
CA ASP A 235 -36.49 12.78 4.30
C ASP A 235 -35.35 12.70 5.32
N ASN A 236 -34.56 11.65 5.17
CA ASN A 236 -33.49 11.34 6.10
C ASN A 236 -32.19 12.09 5.83
N SER A 237 -32.14 12.90 4.77
CA SER A 237 -31.03 13.79 4.43
C SER A 237 -31.12 15.16 5.11
N LEU A 238 -32.29 15.49 5.69
CA LEU A 238 -32.50 16.76 6.38
C LEU A 238 -31.70 16.87 7.67
N ASP A 239 -31.39 18.11 8.01
CA ASP A 239 -30.77 18.43 9.29
C ASP A 239 -31.67 18.03 10.48
N PRO A 240 -31.08 17.65 11.62
CA PRO A 240 -31.83 17.38 12.83
C PRO A 240 -32.60 18.62 13.30
N ASN A 241 -33.88 18.45 13.62
CA ASN A 241 -34.65 19.51 14.27
C ASN A 241 -34.08 19.78 15.68
N PRO A 242 -33.57 20.99 15.97
CA PRO A 242 -33.00 21.35 17.28
C PRO A 242 -33.95 21.08 18.46
N ASP A 243 -35.25 21.30 18.25
CA ASP A 243 -36.28 21.19 19.28
C ASP A 243 -36.83 19.77 19.41
N CYS A 244 -36.31 18.80 18.63
CA CYS A 244 -36.83 17.45 18.65
C CYS A 244 -36.66 16.81 20.04
N PRO A 245 -37.73 16.45 20.75
CA PRO A 245 -37.63 15.85 22.08
C PRO A 245 -37.08 14.42 22.04
N ARG A 246 -37.11 13.76 20.87
CA ARG A 246 -36.66 12.38 20.70
C ARG A 246 -35.14 12.27 20.54
N CYS A 247 -34.54 13.10 19.70
CA CYS A 247 -33.08 13.13 19.52
C CYS A 247 -32.38 14.32 20.20
N LYS A 248 -33.14 15.25 20.80
CA LYS A 248 -32.65 16.47 21.45
C LYS A 248 -31.80 17.35 20.53
N GLY A 249 -32.21 17.48 19.27
CA GLY A 249 -31.44 18.21 18.25
C GLY A 249 -30.16 17.52 17.77
N LEU A 250 -29.77 16.38 18.33
CA LEU A 250 -28.50 15.72 18.00
C LEU A 250 -28.54 14.89 16.71
N GLY A 251 -29.74 14.49 16.27
CA GLY A 251 -29.94 13.62 15.11
C GLY A 251 -29.47 12.19 15.31
N ILE A 252 -29.41 11.46 14.20
CA ILE A 252 -28.89 10.10 14.10
C ILE A 252 -27.66 10.14 13.20
N GLY A 253 -26.55 9.60 13.68
CA GLY A 253 -25.32 9.53 12.89
C GLY A 253 -25.38 8.41 11.84
N ARG A 254 -24.97 8.73 10.62
CA ARG A 254 -24.94 7.82 9.48
C ARG A 254 -23.66 8.01 8.69
N ALA A 255 -23.06 6.92 8.27
CA ALA A 255 -21.99 6.97 7.30
C ALA A 255 -22.56 7.34 5.93
N HIS A 256 -21.96 8.33 5.27
CA HIS A 256 -22.24 8.72 3.91
C HIS A 256 -21.01 8.44 3.06
N PHE A 257 -21.21 7.77 1.93
CA PHE A 257 -20.17 7.44 0.98
C PHE A 257 -20.48 8.20 -0.30
N HIS A 258 -19.54 9.05 -0.74
CA HIS A 258 -19.69 9.80 -1.98
C HIS A 258 -19.55 8.87 -3.19
N ASP A 259 -20.13 9.28 -4.33
CA ASP A 259 -20.02 8.50 -5.56
C ASP A 259 -18.59 8.54 -6.10
N THR A 260 -17.93 7.40 -6.06
CA THR A 260 -16.53 7.27 -6.50
C THR A 260 -16.31 7.57 -7.99
N ARG A 261 -17.38 7.57 -8.81
CA ARG A 261 -17.30 7.90 -10.24
C ARG A 261 -17.03 9.39 -10.49
N ASP A 262 -17.40 10.23 -9.54
CA ASP A 262 -17.29 11.69 -9.65
C ASP A 262 -16.01 12.23 -8.98
N LEU A 263 -15.18 11.34 -8.41
CA LEU A 263 -13.93 11.73 -7.75
C LEU A 263 -12.91 12.27 -8.76
N THR A 264 -12.35 13.43 -8.43
CA THR A 264 -11.27 14.07 -9.18
C THR A 264 -10.13 14.48 -8.26
N GLY A 265 -9.05 15.03 -8.84
CA GLY A 265 -7.95 15.63 -8.07
C GLY A 265 -7.33 14.73 -6.99
N SER A 266 -7.12 15.31 -5.82
CA SER A 266 -6.46 14.68 -4.66
C SER A 266 -7.28 13.53 -4.08
N ALA A 267 -8.59 13.70 -3.91
CA ALA A 267 -9.47 12.64 -3.39
C ALA A 267 -9.45 11.40 -4.30
N ARG A 268 -9.42 11.58 -5.62
CA ARG A 268 -9.28 10.46 -6.57
C ARG A 268 -7.95 9.72 -6.41
N ARG A 269 -6.86 10.41 -6.10
CA ARG A 269 -5.54 9.78 -5.87
C ARG A 269 -5.48 9.07 -4.52
N LEU A 270 -6.18 9.60 -3.51
CA LEU A 270 -6.30 9.01 -2.18
C LEU A 270 -7.12 7.72 -2.21
N PHE A 271 -8.19 7.66 -3.00
CA PHE A 271 -9.03 6.47 -3.14
C PHE A 271 -8.23 5.27 -3.67
N ALA A 272 -8.18 4.19 -2.89
CA ALA A 272 -7.50 2.96 -3.25
C ALA A 272 -8.47 1.84 -3.67
N GLY A 273 -9.70 1.87 -3.19
CA GLY A 273 -10.74 0.91 -3.56
C GLY A 273 -11.85 0.81 -2.53
N VAL A 274 -12.71 -0.21 -2.71
CA VAL A 274 -13.82 -0.51 -1.81
C VAL A 274 -13.78 -2.00 -1.46
N LYS A 275 -14.12 -2.31 -0.21
CA LYS A 275 -14.30 -3.68 0.27
C LYS A 275 -15.70 -3.86 0.81
N GLU A 276 -16.40 -4.85 0.27
CA GLU A 276 -17.72 -5.25 0.75
C GLU A 276 -17.57 -6.39 1.76
N GLY A 277 -18.07 -6.19 2.97
CA GLY A 277 -18.04 -7.16 4.04
C GLY A 277 -19.43 -7.45 4.60
N LYS A 278 -19.49 -8.39 5.56
CA LYS A 278 -20.74 -8.75 6.26
C LYS A 278 -21.41 -7.53 6.95
N PHE A 279 -20.60 -6.55 7.37
CA PHE A 279 -21.05 -5.38 8.12
C PHE A 279 -21.23 -4.12 7.25
N GLY A 280 -21.13 -4.25 5.92
CA GLY A 280 -21.29 -3.14 4.99
C GLY A 280 -20.05 -2.87 4.16
N VAL A 281 -19.97 -1.64 3.67
CA VAL A 281 -18.98 -1.18 2.70
C VAL A 281 -17.87 -0.41 3.44
N GLU A 282 -16.61 -0.75 3.16
CA GLU A 282 -15.41 -0.10 3.67
C GLU A 282 -14.67 0.58 2.51
N VAL A 283 -14.45 1.90 2.60
CA VAL A 283 -13.62 2.63 1.64
C VAL A 283 -12.17 2.52 2.06
N ILE A 284 -11.33 2.04 1.14
CA ILE A 284 -9.90 1.90 1.35
C ILE A 284 -9.21 3.14 0.79
N THR A 285 -8.44 3.80 1.64
CA THR A 285 -7.59 4.94 1.27
C THR A 285 -6.13 4.53 1.18
N ARG A 286 -5.33 5.31 0.45
CA ARG A 286 -3.87 5.22 0.49
C ARG A 286 -3.34 5.80 1.80
N ASN A 287 -2.13 5.38 2.19
CA ASN A 287 -1.48 5.86 3.40
C ASN A 287 -0.97 7.31 3.22
N GLN A 288 -1.63 8.26 3.87
CA GLN A 288 -1.29 9.69 3.82
C GLN A 288 -0.01 10.01 4.58
N ASP A 289 0.24 9.35 5.72
CA ASP A 289 1.44 9.56 6.53
C ASP A 289 2.70 9.09 5.79
N ASP A 290 2.62 7.94 5.12
CA ASP A 290 3.73 7.45 4.30
C ASP A 290 4.00 8.40 3.12
N ALA A 291 2.94 8.90 2.47
CA ALA A 291 3.09 9.88 1.39
C ALA A 291 3.76 11.17 1.89
N LEU A 292 3.33 11.70 3.03
CA LEU A 292 3.93 12.88 3.66
C LEU A 292 5.39 12.63 4.06
N LYS A 293 5.70 11.44 4.56
CA LYS A 293 7.08 11.04 4.87
C LYS A 293 7.97 11.01 3.63
N MET A 294 7.46 10.54 2.49
CA MET A 294 8.22 10.57 1.23
C MET A 294 8.49 12.00 0.77
N VAL A 295 7.51 12.91 0.90
CA VAL A 295 7.71 14.35 0.64
C VAL A 295 8.77 14.93 1.57
N ALA A 296 8.68 14.67 2.87
CA ALA A 296 9.63 15.19 3.86
C ALA A 296 11.06 14.65 3.64
N GLN A 297 11.22 13.39 3.24
CA GLN A 297 12.51 12.82 2.85
C GLN A 297 13.09 13.51 1.62
N HIS A 298 12.27 13.76 0.60
CA HIS A 298 12.68 14.47 -0.61
C HIS A 298 13.18 15.89 -0.30
N LEU A 299 12.49 16.59 0.61
CA LEU A 299 12.87 17.93 1.07
C LEU A 299 14.04 17.93 2.07
N GLY A 300 14.60 16.76 2.41
CA GLY A 300 15.73 16.65 3.35
C GLY A 300 15.36 16.87 4.82
N MET A 301 14.07 16.90 5.16
CA MET A 301 13.59 17.10 6.54
C MET A 301 13.80 15.85 7.41
N VAL A 302 13.90 14.68 6.79
CA VAL A 302 14.10 13.39 7.48
C VAL A 302 15.47 12.82 7.10
N LYS A 303 16.36 12.67 8.09
CA LYS A 303 17.68 12.05 7.90
C LYS A 303 17.55 10.53 7.92
N ASN A 304 17.88 9.87 6.81
CA ASN A 304 17.86 8.40 6.71
C ASN A 304 19.12 7.73 7.29
N LYS A 305 20.16 8.51 7.61
CA LYS A 305 21.44 8.01 8.10
C LYS A 305 21.88 8.83 9.33
N THR A 306 21.89 8.19 10.50
CA THR A 306 22.57 8.72 11.68
C THR A 306 24.06 8.47 11.49
N GLU A 307 24.81 9.51 11.17
CA GLU A 307 26.27 9.42 11.19
C GLU A 307 26.71 9.47 12.66
N ILE A 308 27.18 8.33 13.17
CA ILE A 308 27.82 8.27 14.48
C ILE A 308 29.24 8.79 14.26
N THR A 309 29.48 10.04 14.61
CA THR A 309 30.80 10.66 14.61
C THR A 309 31.28 10.84 16.05
N GLY A 310 32.59 10.90 16.26
CA GLY A 310 33.16 11.38 17.52
C GLY A 310 32.85 12.86 17.76
N ALA A 311 33.32 13.40 18.89
CA ALA A 311 33.22 14.84 19.16
C ALA A 311 33.72 15.66 17.95
N ASP A 312 32.98 16.72 17.62
CA ASP A 312 33.26 17.63 16.50
C ASP A 312 33.34 16.98 15.11
N GLY A 313 32.63 15.86 14.90
CA GLY A 313 32.65 15.16 13.60
C GLY A 313 33.90 14.32 13.37
N GLY A 314 34.73 14.14 14.40
CA GLY A 314 35.95 13.35 14.34
C GLY A 314 35.71 11.84 14.17
N PRO A 315 36.77 11.07 13.82
CA PRO A 315 36.70 9.61 13.80
C PRO A 315 36.24 9.07 15.16
N ILE A 316 35.41 8.01 15.16
CA ILE A 316 35.08 7.30 16.40
C ILE A 316 36.39 6.76 16.97
N GLN A 317 36.80 7.29 18.12
CA GLN A 317 37.93 6.76 18.89
C GLN A 317 37.50 5.38 19.39
N SER A 318 37.78 4.33 18.62
CA SER A 318 37.76 2.98 19.17
C SER A 318 38.90 2.91 20.16
N THR A 319 38.61 3.12 21.44
CA THR A 319 39.57 2.78 22.50
C THR A 319 39.71 1.26 22.48
N GLY A 320 40.58 0.75 21.61
CA GLY A 320 41.18 -0.54 21.82
C GLY A 320 41.79 -0.47 23.21
N ILE A 321 41.36 -1.35 24.11
CA ILE A 321 41.93 -1.42 25.45
C ILE A 321 43.40 -1.78 25.25
N ASP A 322 44.29 -0.82 25.45
CA ASP A 322 45.72 -1.07 25.36
C ASP A 322 46.15 -1.83 26.60
N LEU A 323 46.30 -3.15 26.44
CA LEU A 323 46.70 -4.07 27.50
C LEU A 323 48.22 -4.26 27.58
N SER A 324 49.01 -3.50 26.81
CA SER A 324 50.47 -3.64 26.75
C SER A 324 51.18 -3.34 28.08
N HIS A 325 50.52 -2.60 28.98
CA HIS A 325 51.03 -2.24 30.30
C HIS A 325 50.81 -3.33 31.37
N LEU A 326 50.07 -4.40 31.07
CA LEU A 326 49.78 -5.48 32.02
C LEU A 326 50.78 -6.62 31.85
N SER A 327 51.27 -7.15 32.97
CA SER A 327 52.13 -8.34 32.95
C SER A 327 51.35 -9.59 32.53
N PHE A 328 52.06 -10.61 32.06
CA PHE A 328 51.44 -11.88 31.63
C PHE A 328 50.54 -12.51 32.70
N GLU A 329 50.94 -12.44 33.98
CA GLU A 329 50.13 -12.93 35.10
C GLU A 329 48.83 -12.14 35.29
N GLN A 330 48.88 -10.81 35.15
CA GLN A 330 47.71 -9.95 35.28
C GLN A 330 46.70 -10.18 34.15
N LEU A 331 47.19 -10.44 32.93
CA LEU A 331 46.36 -10.82 31.79
C LEU A 331 45.67 -12.17 32.01
N MET A 332 46.36 -13.13 32.63
CA MET A 332 45.78 -14.44 32.97
C MET A 332 44.68 -14.34 34.05
N GLN A 333 44.84 -13.47 35.05
CA GLN A 333 43.80 -13.23 36.06
C GLN A 333 42.55 -12.55 35.47
N LEU A 334 42.71 -11.60 34.56
CA LEU A 334 41.59 -10.97 33.85
C LEU A 334 40.83 -11.99 33.00
N ARG A 335 41.54 -12.91 32.33
CA ARG A 335 40.93 -14.01 31.57
C ARG A 335 40.14 -14.97 32.47
N ALA A 336 40.65 -15.28 33.67
CA ALA A 336 39.97 -16.15 34.63
C ALA A 336 38.68 -15.52 35.18
N LYS A 337 38.68 -14.21 35.47
CA LYS A 337 37.47 -13.48 35.91
C LYS A 337 36.39 -13.36 34.83
N SER A 338 36.76 -13.35 33.55
CA SER A 338 35.79 -13.25 32.43
C SER A 338 34.97 -14.53 32.18
N LYS A 339 35.30 -15.64 32.85
CA LYS A 339 34.64 -16.96 32.69
C LYS A 339 33.68 -17.32 33.84
N GLN A 340 33.51 -16.43 34.81
CA GLN A 340 32.37 -16.43 35.74
C GLN A 340 31.28 -15.53 35.15
#